data_AF-A0A321M2M8-F1
#
_entry.id   AF-A0A321M2M8-F1
#
_cell.length_a   1.000
_cell.length_b   1.000
_cell.length_c   1.000
_cell.angle_alpha   90.00
_cell.angle_beta   90.00
_cell.angle_gamma   90.00
#
_symmetry.space_group_name_H-M   'P 1'
#
loop_
_entity.id
_entity.type
_entity.pdbx_description
1 polymer ?
#
loop_
_entity_poly.entity_id
_entity_poly.type
_entity_poly.pdbx_seq_one_letter_code
_entity_poly.pdbx_strand_id
1 'polypeptide(L)'
;MKKPNPAIFHKLYGEKKPKVTYYARDFIDYVLMILLCILVVSLSYGFGHAMSMIGLGLCAVMLVAFIIRHGIELRVPVILRKPQEVFYMVVYKLQNLKLIYFTAIGLLLLENILIAATPNLPHHVELTRKVALYLFYIHFIFITAFRTVILADHLAKKELVREVLMQTPWRRVIRENTNMAFEVLHAYCTGVLTHIMSIAPWYLIITHCNFSVIFMPAVCLINIIVQVKWYKAFNAWFYRDHWLGHNSEFEFLFLHGAHHDAIPSGMIAVAENGFLEGFMRFTIGAPVPFYNPVISFLVYTFDIKTDIELHQYIPGIFPKLSKTQIESTQHATHHYGPLEPYSLGTKMNCIKSEDFKEKFEWIPDELNNSIELDEELTGFKWDNATYRNTLRLWDKYQI
;
A
#
# COMPACT_ATOMS: atom_id res chain seq x y z
N MET A 1 -15.13 -3.00 21.95
CA MET A 1 -15.74 -2.33 20.77
C MET A 1 -17.13 -2.89 20.52
N LYS A 2 -18.01 -2.17 19.79
CA LYS A 2 -19.25 -2.80 19.28
C LYS A 2 -18.87 -3.88 18.27
N LYS A 3 -19.55 -5.03 18.27
CA LYS A 3 -19.30 -6.09 17.29
C LYS A 3 -19.39 -5.51 15.86
N PRO A 4 -18.43 -5.81 14.97
CA PRO A 4 -18.44 -5.33 13.61
C PRO A 4 -19.65 -5.94 12.88
N ASN A 5 -20.32 -5.12 12.07
CA ASN A 5 -21.52 -5.52 11.34
C ASN A 5 -21.17 -5.85 9.88
N PRO A 6 -21.29 -7.11 9.43
CA PRO A 6 -21.03 -7.48 8.03
C PRO A 6 -21.82 -6.66 7.01
N ALA A 7 -23.05 -6.25 7.35
CA ALA A 7 -23.88 -5.43 6.46
C ALA A 7 -23.28 -4.04 6.16
N ILE A 8 -22.38 -3.55 7.03
CA ILE A 8 -21.65 -2.30 6.83
C ILE A 8 -20.34 -2.59 6.09
N PHE A 9 -19.55 -3.56 6.57
CA PHE A 9 -18.21 -3.86 6.05
C PHE A 9 -18.22 -4.50 4.66
N HIS A 10 -19.26 -5.28 4.34
CA HIS A 10 -19.41 -5.98 3.07
C HIS A 10 -20.50 -5.37 2.19
N LYS A 11 -20.87 -4.11 2.44
CA LYS A 11 -21.82 -3.39 1.59
C LYS A 11 -21.23 -3.21 0.19
N LEU A 12 -22.00 -3.56 -0.84
CA LEU A 12 -21.62 -3.33 -2.24
C LEU A 12 -22.88 -2.91 -3.02
N TYR A 13 -22.84 -1.77 -3.70
CA TYR A 13 -23.92 -1.29 -4.57
C TYR A 13 -23.93 -1.99 -5.93
N GLY A 14 -22.76 -2.43 -6.40
CA GLY A 14 -22.58 -3.18 -7.64
C GLY A 14 -22.67 -4.70 -7.45
N GLU A 15 -22.39 -5.43 -8.52
CA GLU A 15 -22.31 -6.89 -8.49
C GLU A 15 -21.04 -7.36 -7.78
N LYS A 16 -21.18 -8.29 -6.85
CA LYS A 16 -20.02 -8.95 -6.22
C LYS A 16 -19.33 -9.84 -7.24
N LYS A 17 -18.10 -9.49 -7.61
CA LYS A 17 -17.26 -10.25 -8.55
C LYS A 17 -15.85 -10.39 -7.98
N PRO A 18 -15.62 -11.43 -7.15
CA PRO A 18 -14.33 -11.61 -6.52
C PRO A 18 -13.21 -11.82 -7.53
N LYS A 19 -12.05 -11.20 -7.28
CA LYS A 19 -10.89 -11.28 -8.17
C LYS A 19 -9.58 -11.17 -7.40
N VAL A 20 -8.58 -11.91 -7.87
CA VAL A 20 -7.21 -11.97 -7.30
C VAL A 20 -6.12 -11.89 -8.36
N THR A 21 -6.46 -11.88 -9.64
CA THR A 21 -5.48 -11.84 -10.73
C THR A 21 -6.09 -11.22 -11.98
N TYR A 22 -5.23 -10.70 -12.86
CA TYR A 22 -5.61 -10.27 -14.20
C TYR A 22 -5.70 -11.44 -15.17
N TYR A 23 -6.38 -11.19 -16.29
CA TYR A 23 -6.54 -12.08 -17.42
C TYR A 23 -6.32 -11.31 -18.72
N ALA A 24 -6.07 -12.00 -19.84
CA ALA A 24 -5.91 -11.39 -21.17
C ALA A 24 -7.01 -10.36 -21.50
N ARG A 25 -8.27 -10.69 -21.16
CA ARG A 25 -9.46 -9.86 -21.39
C ARG A 25 -9.49 -8.54 -20.63
N ASP A 26 -8.62 -8.38 -19.63
CA ASP A 26 -8.51 -7.16 -18.83
C ASP A 26 -7.53 -6.16 -19.44
N PHE A 27 -6.89 -6.49 -20.57
CA PHE A 27 -5.86 -5.67 -21.20
C PHE A 27 -6.29 -4.21 -21.43
N ILE A 28 -7.50 -3.99 -21.96
CA ILE A 28 -7.99 -2.62 -22.22
C ILE A 28 -8.23 -1.85 -20.91
N ASP A 29 -8.78 -2.49 -19.88
CA ASP A 29 -8.94 -1.87 -18.56
C ASP A 29 -7.58 -1.52 -17.95
N TYR A 30 -6.59 -2.40 -18.08
CA TYR A 30 -5.22 -2.15 -17.60
C TYR A 30 -4.54 -1.01 -18.38
N VAL A 31 -4.71 -0.92 -19.70
CA VAL A 31 -4.22 0.22 -20.51
C VAL A 31 -4.84 1.52 -20.03
N LEU A 32 -6.15 1.55 -19.78
CA LEU A 32 -6.82 2.74 -19.26
C LEU A 32 -6.32 3.13 -17.86
N MET A 33 -6.13 2.16 -16.97
CA MET A 33 -5.50 2.40 -15.66
C MET A 33 -4.11 3.02 -15.81
N ILE A 34 -3.26 2.49 -16.71
CA ILE A 34 -1.92 3.04 -16.95
C ILE A 34 -1.98 4.46 -17.53
N LEU A 35 -2.92 4.77 -18.43
CA LEU A 35 -3.12 6.13 -18.91
C LEU A 35 -3.52 7.10 -17.78
N LEU A 36 -4.35 6.65 -16.83
CA LEU A 36 -4.68 7.43 -15.65
C LEU A 36 -3.46 7.62 -14.74
N CYS A 37 -2.61 6.61 -14.57
CA CYS A 37 -1.34 6.74 -13.84
C CYS A 37 -0.42 7.78 -14.49
N ILE A 38 -0.28 7.73 -15.82
CA ILE A 38 0.47 8.72 -16.62
C ILE A 38 -0.03 10.14 -16.35
N LEU A 39 -1.35 10.34 -16.35
CA LEU A 39 -1.95 11.64 -16.05
C LEU A 39 -1.66 12.08 -14.61
N VAL A 40 -1.90 11.22 -13.61
CA VAL A 40 -1.66 11.53 -12.20
C VAL A 40 -0.20 11.95 -11.98
N VAL A 41 0.75 11.17 -12.48
CA VAL A 41 2.18 11.44 -12.33
C VAL A 41 2.57 12.73 -13.04
N SER A 42 2.08 12.96 -14.27
CA SER A 42 2.44 14.15 -15.05
C SER A 42 1.84 15.43 -14.46
N LEU A 43 0.60 15.36 -13.97
CA LEU A 43 -0.10 16.51 -13.38
C LEU A 43 0.35 16.80 -11.95
N SER A 44 0.77 15.79 -11.19
CA SER A 44 1.22 15.99 -9.80
C SER A 44 2.62 16.59 -9.72
N TYR A 45 3.55 16.10 -10.55
CA TYR A 45 4.96 16.49 -10.49
C TYR A 45 5.39 17.44 -11.62
N GLY A 46 4.66 17.48 -12.74
CA GLY A 46 4.99 18.23 -13.95
C GLY A 46 5.73 17.38 -14.99
N PHE A 47 5.38 17.55 -16.29
CA PHE A 47 5.87 16.70 -17.38
C PHE A 47 7.41 16.61 -17.51
N GLY A 48 8.14 17.68 -17.20
CA GLY A 48 9.62 17.70 -17.25
C GLY A 48 10.30 17.23 -15.97
N HIS A 49 9.53 16.85 -14.95
CA HIS A 49 10.06 16.48 -13.64
C HIS A 49 10.64 15.07 -13.65
N ALA A 50 11.73 14.83 -12.91
CA ALA A 50 12.41 13.54 -12.86
C ALA A 50 11.48 12.40 -12.41
N MET A 51 10.66 12.65 -11.37
CA MET A 51 9.65 11.69 -10.91
C MET A 51 8.65 11.33 -12.01
N SER A 52 8.26 12.29 -12.86
CA SER A 52 7.37 12.01 -13.98
C SER A 52 8.04 11.17 -15.03
N MET A 53 9.25 11.51 -15.44
CA MET A 53 9.99 10.71 -16.43
C MET A 53 10.17 9.25 -15.97
N ILE A 54 10.52 9.03 -14.70
CA ILE A 54 10.63 7.69 -14.11
C ILE A 54 9.26 6.99 -14.11
N GLY A 55 8.21 7.65 -13.63
CA GLY A 55 6.85 7.08 -13.58
C GLY A 55 6.30 6.73 -14.96
N LEU A 56 6.53 7.56 -15.98
CA LEU A 56 6.16 7.30 -17.38
C LEU A 56 6.90 6.08 -17.94
N GLY A 57 8.22 6.00 -17.68
CA GLY A 57 9.01 4.83 -18.06
C GLY A 57 8.50 3.54 -17.42
N LEU A 58 8.20 3.58 -16.12
CA LEU A 58 7.63 2.43 -15.40
C LEU A 58 6.23 2.05 -15.92
N CYS A 59 5.38 3.02 -16.25
CA CYS A 59 4.09 2.78 -16.88
C CYS A 59 4.23 1.99 -18.20
N ALA A 60 5.21 2.34 -19.04
CA ALA A 60 5.49 1.58 -20.26
C ALA A 60 5.98 0.15 -19.96
N VAL A 61 6.85 -0.03 -18.95
CA VAL A 61 7.31 -1.36 -18.51
C VAL A 61 6.13 -2.20 -18.02
N MET A 62 5.19 -1.64 -17.27
CA MET A 62 4.00 -2.36 -16.78
C MET A 62 3.10 -2.84 -17.91
N LEU A 63 2.91 -2.04 -18.96
CA LEU A 63 2.16 -2.49 -20.16
C LEU A 63 2.83 -3.66 -20.85
N VAL A 64 4.15 -3.60 -21.04
CA VAL A 64 4.92 -4.71 -21.63
C VAL A 64 4.82 -5.95 -20.74
N ALA A 65 4.94 -5.77 -19.42
CA ALA A 65 4.87 -6.87 -18.47
C ALA A 65 3.49 -7.55 -18.50
N PHE A 66 2.41 -6.78 -18.56
CA PHE A 66 1.06 -7.31 -18.69
C PHE A 66 0.91 -8.17 -19.95
N ILE A 67 1.38 -7.69 -21.10
CA ILE A 67 1.31 -8.43 -22.37
C ILE A 67 2.06 -9.75 -22.28
N ILE A 68 3.26 -9.75 -21.69
CA ILE A 68 4.09 -10.96 -21.54
C ILE A 68 3.40 -11.98 -20.60
N ARG A 69 2.80 -11.52 -19.50
CA ARG A 69 2.20 -12.38 -18.47
C ARG A 69 0.84 -12.92 -18.86
N HIS A 70 -0.04 -12.05 -19.36
CA HIS A 70 -1.47 -12.32 -19.51
C HIS A 70 -1.91 -12.42 -20.96
N GLY A 71 -1.13 -11.88 -21.89
CA GLY A 71 -1.51 -11.73 -23.28
C GLY A 71 -2.48 -10.56 -23.52
N ILE A 72 -3.07 -10.54 -24.71
CA ILE A 72 -3.95 -9.46 -25.17
C ILE A 72 -5.27 -10.08 -25.63
N GLU A 73 -6.37 -9.64 -25.04
CA GLU A 73 -7.71 -9.87 -25.57
C GLU A 73 -8.51 -8.57 -25.51
N LEU A 74 -8.99 -8.13 -26.67
CA LEU A 74 -9.73 -6.88 -26.80
C LEU A 74 -11.17 -7.10 -26.35
N ARG A 75 -11.57 -6.44 -25.26
CA ARG A 75 -12.95 -6.37 -24.79
C ARG A 75 -13.34 -4.95 -24.46
N VAL A 76 -14.65 -4.71 -24.44
CA VAL A 76 -15.19 -3.44 -23.95
C VAL A 76 -14.84 -3.31 -22.47
N PRO A 77 -14.10 -2.25 -22.07
CA PRO A 77 -13.64 -2.08 -20.69
C PRO A 77 -14.80 -1.90 -19.73
N VAL A 78 -14.59 -2.27 -18.47
CA VAL A 78 -15.59 -2.18 -17.39
C VAL A 78 -16.15 -0.77 -17.27
N ILE A 79 -15.30 0.26 -17.42
CA ILE A 79 -15.75 1.66 -17.32
C ILE A 79 -16.84 2.02 -18.34
N LEU A 80 -16.85 1.38 -19.52
CA LEU A 80 -17.88 1.59 -20.54
C LEU A 80 -19.06 0.63 -20.38
N ARG A 81 -18.82 -0.61 -19.93
CA ARG A 81 -19.90 -1.59 -19.67
C ARG A 81 -20.73 -1.24 -18.45
N LYS A 82 -20.11 -0.62 -17.44
CA LYS A 82 -20.68 -0.32 -16.12
C LYS A 82 -20.20 1.05 -15.62
N PRO A 83 -20.55 2.16 -16.30
CA PRO A 83 -20.06 3.50 -15.93
C PRO A 83 -20.41 3.92 -14.50
N GLN A 84 -21.51 3.40 -13.94
CA GLN A 84 -21.91 3.65 -12.55
C GLN A 84 -20.88 3.18 -11.50
N GLU A 85 -20.00 2.21 -11.84
CA GLU A 85 -18.96 1.73 -10.92
C GLU A 85 -17.95 2.83 -10.57
N VAL A 86 -17.72 3.79 -11.46
CA VAL A 86 -16.88 4.98 -11.17
C VAL A 86 -17.49 5.80 -10.05
N PHE A 87 -18.79 6.02 -10.10
CA PHE A 87 -19.52 6.74 -9.04
C PHE A 87 -19.53 5.93 -7.74
N TYR A 88 -19.75 4.62 -7.81
CA TYR A 88 -19.72 3.75 -6.63
C TYR A 88 -18.36 3.76 -5.94
N MET A 89 -17.26 3.73 -6.70
CA MET A 89 -15.91 3.86 -6.15
C MET A 89 -15.76 5.15 -5.34
N VAL A 90 -16.18 6.30 -5.87
CA VAL A 90 -16.16 7.57 -5.12
C VAL A 90 -17.02 7.50 -3.86
N VAL A 91 -18.24 6.96 -3.95
CA VAL A 91 -19.15 6.80 -2.80
C VAL A 91 -18.52 5.91 -1.73
N TYR A 92 -17.86 4.81 -2.11
CA TYR A 92 -17.20 3.93 -1.14
C TYR A 92 -16.06 4.64 -0.40
N LYS A 93 -15.21 5.39 -1.10
CA LYS A 93 -14.12 6.15 -0.46
C LYS A 93 -14.69 7.18 0.52
N LEU A 94 -15.71 7.94 0.12
CA LEU A 94 -16.40 8.90 0.99
C LEU A 94 -17.04 8.23 2.22
N GLN A 95 -17.68 7.08 2.05
CA GLN A 95 -18.30 6.32 3.15
C GLN A 95 -17.26 5.72 4.11
N ASN A 96 -16.02 5.52 3.65
CA ASN A 96 -14.97 4.98 4.48
C ASN A 96 -14.19 6.08 5.23
N LEU A 97 -14.32 7.36 4.87
CA LEU A 97 -13.61 8.47 5.53
C LEU A 97 -13.87 8.49 7.05
N LYS A 98 -12.80 8.77 7.81
CA LYS A 98 -12.85 8.91 9.27
C LYS A 98 -12.71 10.37 9.67
N LEU A 99 -13.26 10.76 10.81
CA LEU A 99 -13.18 12.13 11.33
C LEU A 99 -11.73 12.65 11.42
N ILE A 100 -10.79 11.76 11.70
CA ILE A 100 -9.36 12.03 11.86
C ILE A 100 -8.75 12.60 10.56
N TYR A 101 -9.22 12.16 9.40
CA TYR A 101 -8.82 12.71 8.09
C TYR A 101 -9.17 14.20 7.99
N PHE A 102 -10.41 14.57 8.36
CA PHE A 102 -10.85 15.98 8.36
C PHE A 102 -10.10 16.83 9.38
N THR A 103 -9.73 16.26 10.53
CA THR A 103 -8.89 16.96 11.53
C THR A 103 -7.52 17.34 10.94
N ALA A 104 -6.88 16.44 10.18
CA ALA A 104 -5.59 16.72 9.55
C ALA A 104 -5.70 17.85 8.52
N ILE A 105 -6.71 17.79 7.65
CA ILE A 105 -6.98 18.86 6.67
C ILE A 105 -7.31 20.18 7.37
N GLY A 106 -8.18 20.15 8.38
CA GLY A 106 -8.55 21.33 9.15
C GLY A 106 -7.35 22.00 9.81
N LEU A 107 -6.40 21.20 10.34
CA LEU A 107 -5.17 21.71 10.92
C LEU A 107 -4.26 22.38 9.87
N LEU A 108 -4.09 21.75 8.70
CA LEU A 108 -3.32 22.33 7.59
C LEU A 108 -3.92 23.66 7.11
N LEU A 109 -5.25 23.70 6.94
CA LEU A 109 -5.96 24.91 6.54
C LEU A 109 -5.86 26.00 7.60
N LEU A 110 -6.01 25.65 8.87
CA LEU A 110 -5.85 26.58 9.98
C LEU A 110 -4.45 27.18 10.00
N GLU A 111 -3.40 26.36 9.82
CA GLU A 111 -2.02 26.85 9.74
C GLU A 111 -1.86 27.87 8.60
N ASN A 112 -2.39 27.58 7.42
CA ASN A 112 -2.32 28.49 6.27
C ASN A 112 -3.08 29.80 6.49
N ILE A 113 -4.25 29.75 7.14
CA ILE A 113 -5.02 30.94 7.53
C ILE A 113 -4.24 31.78 8.54
N LEU A 114 -3.63 31.14 9.55
CA LEU A 114 -2.85 31.84 10.56
C LEU A 114 -1.60 32.50 9.95
N ILE A 115 -0.88 31.82 9.07
CA ILE A 115 0.24 32.40 8.31
C ILE A 115 -0.20 33.66 7.56
N ALA A 116 -1.33 33.60 6.87
CA ALA A 116 -1.87 34.75 6.14
C ALA A 116 -2.33 35.89 7.07
N ALA A 117 -2.86 35.56 8.26
CA ALA A 117 -3.32 36.52 9.25
C ALA A 117 -2.18 37.17 10.05
N THR A 118 -1.00 36.54 10.13
CA THR A 118 0.15 37.05 10.89
C THR A 118 1.39 37.29 10.03
N PRO A 119 1.32 38.07 8.93
CA PRO A 119 2.40 38.20 7.95
C PRO A 119 3.70 38.80 8.54
N ASN A 120 3.60 39.50 9.66
CA ASN A 120 4.76 40.10 10.35
C ASN A 120 5.56 39.11 11.20
N LEU A 121 5.03 37.89 11.43
CA LEU A 121 5.77 36.85 12.14
C LEU A 121 6.76 36.16 11.20
N PRO A 122 7.95 35.76 11.69
CA PRO A 122 8.96 35.09 10.88
C PRO A 122 8.57 33.63 10.58
N HIS A 123 7.55 33.42 9.73
CA HIS A 123 7.06 32.07 9.41
C HIS A 123 8.06 31.22 8.64
N HIS A 124 8.99 31.85 7.91
CA HIS A 124 10.04 31.19 7.10
C HIS A 124 9.50 30.14 6.10
N VAL A 125 8.37 30.44 5.44
CA VAL A 125 7.64 29.53 4.54
C VAL A 125 8.52 28.95 3.41
N GLU A 126 9.35 29.77 2.78
CA GLU A 126 10.24 29.30 1.70
C GLU A 126 11.30 28.32 2.21
N LEU A 127 11.83 28.54 3.42
CA LEU A 127 12.76 27.62 4.06
C LEU A 127 12.07 26.28 4.35
N THR A 128 10.88 26.32 4.95
CA THR A 128 10.12 25.10 5.24
C THR A 128 9.74 24.34 3.98
N ARG A 129 9.39 25.02 2.88
CA ARG A 129 9.11 24.38 1.59
C ARG A 129 10.35 23.68 1.03
N LYS A 130 11.51 24.35 1.06
CA LYS A 130 12.78 23.77 0.63
C LYS A 130 13.16 22.52 1.44
N VAL A 131 13.02 22.59 2.76
CA VAL A 131 13.26 21.45 3.67
C VAL A 131 12.27 20.32 3.38
N ALA A 132 10.98 20.62 3.20
CA ALA A 132 9.95 19.63 2.87
C ALA A 132 10.28 18.88 1.58
N LEU A 133 10.72 19.59 0.54
CA LEU A 133 11.16 18.97 -0.71
C LEU A 133 12.39 18.07 -0.51
N TYR A 134 13.37 18.48 0.30
CA TYR A 134 14.50 17.60 0.63
C TYR A 134 14.05 16.34 1.37
N LEU A 135 13.17 16.45 2.36
CA LEU A 135 12.63 15.30 3.08
C LEU A 135 11.87 14.36 2.13
N PHE A 136 11.08 14.90 1.22
CA PHE A 136 10.38 14.13 0.18
C PHE A 136 11.36 13.31 -0.67
N TYR A 137 12.43 13.93 -1.17
CA TYR A 137 13.43 13.22 -1.98
C TYR A 137 14.26 12.23 -1.17
N ILE A 138 14.66 12.58 0.05
CA ILE A 138 15.38 11.67 0.95
C ILE A 138 14.54 10.42 1.20
N HIS A 139 13.24 10.58 1.48
CA HIS A 139 12.32 9.47 1.64
C HIS A 139 12.28 8.57 0.40
N PHE A 140 12.04 9.16 -0.78
CA PHE A 140 11.95 8.41 -2.03
C PHE A 140 13.25 7.65 -2.34
N ILE A 141 14.39 8.32 -2.24
CA ILE A 141 15.72 7.73 -2.49
C ILE A 141 16.01 6.62 -1.48
N PHE A 142 15.77 6.84 -0.19
CA PHE A 142 16.06 5.87 0.85
C PHE A 142 15.24 4.58 0.67
N ILE A 143 13.93 4.70 0.48
CA ILE A 143 13.05 3.55 0.27
C ILE A 143 13.37 2.84 -1.05
N THR A 144 13.67 3.59 -2.13
CA THR A 144 14.06 2.99 -3.41
C THR A 144 15.41 2.26 -3.32
N ALA A 145 16.38 2.82 -2.59
CA ALA A 145 17.66 2.17 -2.33
C ALA A 145 17.47 0.88 -1.52
N PHE A 146 16.65 0.93 -0.45
CA PHE A 146 16.30 -0.26 0.33
C PHE A 146 15.67 -1.34 -0.54
N ARG A 147 14.71 -0.97 -1.40
CA ARG A 147 14.09 -1.88 -2.38
C ARG A 147 15.08 -2.41 -3.42
N THR A 148 16.06 -1.61 -3.83
CA THR A 148 17.12 -2.04 -4.76
C THR A 148 18.04 -3.09 -4.15
N VAL A 149 18.34 -3.00 -2.85
CA VAL A 149 19.09 -4.05 -2.14
C VAL A 149 18.31 -5.37 -2.15
N ILE A 150 16.99 -5.31 -1.92
CA ILE A 150 16.10 -6.46 -1.99
C ILE A 150 16.11 -7.07 -3.40
N LEU A 151 16.02 -6.24 -4.44
CA LEU A 151 16.12 -6.66 -5.84
C LEU A 151 17.41 -7.43 -6.11
N ALA A 152 18.55 -6.90 -5.66
CA ALA A 152 19.84 -7.55 -5.86
C ALA A 152 19.89 -8.96 -5.22
N ASP A 153 19.37 -9.11 -4.00
CA ASP A 153 19.33 -10.40 -3.32
C ASP A 153 18.38 -11.40 -4.01
N HIS A 154 17.22 -10.95 -4.52
CA HIS A 154 16.31 -11.81 -5.31
C HIS A 154 16.93 -12.26 -6.63
N LEU A 155 17.62 -11.37 -7.34
CA LEU A 155 18.26 -11.72 -8.60
C LEU A 155 19.40 -12.72 -8.38
N ALA A 156 20.20 -12.52 -7.31
CA ALA A 156 21.27 -13.44 -6.94
C ALA A 156 20.73 -14.83 -6.54
N LYS A 157 19.56 -14.88 -5.89
CA LYS A 157 18.93 -16.11 -5.38
C LYS A 157 17.66 -16.50 -6.15
N LYS A 158 17.57 -16.16 -7.43
CA LYS A 158 16.34 -16.34 -8.23
C LYS A 158 15.84 -17.80 -8.32
N GLU A 159 16.73 -18.78 -8.22
CA GLU A 159 16.35 -20.20 -8.20
C GLU A 159 15.69 -20.59 -6.88
N LEU A 160 16.16 -20.04 -5.74
CA LEU A 160 15.48 -20.19 -4.45
C LEU A 160 14.09 -19.54 -4.50
N VAL A 161 13.99 -18.32 -5.05
CA VAL A 161 12.71 -17.64 -5.27
C VAL A 161 11.75 -18.56 -6.05
N ARG A 162 12.20 -19.16 -7.15
CA ARG A 162 11.41 -20.13 -7.92
C ARG A 162 10.99 -21.34 -7.09
N GLU A 163 11.94 -21.96 -6.40
CA GLU A 163 11.72 -23.19 -5.62
C GLU A 163 10.65 -22.97 -4.54
N VAL A 164 10.73 -21.86 -3.81
CA VAL A 164 9.72 -21.47 -2.82
C VAL A 164 8.37 -21.25 -3.50
N LEU A 165 8.28 -20.42 -4.54
CA LEU A 165 7.01 -20.08 -5.21
C LEU A 165 6.32 -21.32 -5.82
N MET A 166 7.08 -22.28 -6.33
CA MET A 166 6.57 -23.57 -6.84
C MET A 166 5.92 -24.46 -5.75
N GLN A 167 6.22 -24.21 -4.47
CA GLN A 167 5.58 -24.89 -3.33
C GLN A 167 4.37 -24.14 -2.77
N THR A 168 3.94 -23.09 -3.46
CA THR A 168 2.75 -22.30 -3.13
C THR A 168 1.78 -22.33 -4.30
N PRO A 169 0.58 -21.75 -4.18
CA PRO A 169 -0.35 -21.65 -5.31
C PRO A 169 0.21 -20.85 -6.51
N TRP A 170 1.30 -20.09 -6.34
CA TRP A 170 2.01 -19.43 -7.45
C TRP A 170 2.59 -20.40 -8.49
N ARG A 171 2.69 -21.71 -8.18
CA ARG A 171 3.02 -22.76 -9.16
C ARG A 171 2.10 -22.80 -10.40
N ARG A 172 0.95 -22.12 -10.35
CA ARG A 172 0.03 -21.96 -11.50
C ARG A 172 0.55 -20.95 -12.52
N VAL A 173 1.32 -19.96 -12.05
CA VAL A 173 1.87 -18.85 -12.85
C VAL A 173 3.36 -19.07 -13.11
N ILE A 174 4.10 -19.46 -12.07
CA ILE A 174 5.52 -19.78 -12.14
C ILE A 174 5.67 -21.26 -12.52
N ARG A 175 6.54 -21.53 -13.50
CA ARG A 175 6.90 -22.86 -14.00
C ARG A 175 8.43 -22.99 -14.06
N GLU A 176 8.93 -24.19 -14.32
CA GLU A 176 10.37 -24.47 -14.43
C GLU A 176 11.08 -23.64 -15.51
N ASN A 177 10.36 -23.24 -16.56
CA ASN A 177 10.89 -22.42 -17.65
C ASN A 177 10.56 -20.92 -17.52
N THR A 178 9.86 -20.49 -16.46
CA THR A 178 9.54 -19.06 -16.24
C THR A 178 10.80 -18.25 -16.04
N ASN A 179 10.94 -17.13 -16.75
CA ASN A 179 12.07 -16.22 -16.56
C ASN A 179 11.96 -15.48 -15.23
N MET A 180 12.60 -16.01 -14.19
CA MET A 180 12.53 -15.43 -12.84
C MET A 180 13.15 -14.03 -12.74
N ALA A 181 14.13 -13.70 -13.59
CA ALA A 181 14.71 -12.35 -13.58
C ALA A 181 13.67 -11.32 -14.02
N PHE A 182 12.84 -11.65 -15.02
CA PHE A 182 11.72 -10.82 -15.44
C PHE A 182 10.68 -10.66 -14.33
N GLU A 183 10.28 -11.74 -13.67
CA GLU A 183 9.32 -11.73 -12.54
C GLU A 183 9.79 -10.83 -11.38
N VAL A 184 11.06 -10.95 -11.03
CA VAL A 184 11.71 -10.16 -9.98
C VAL A 184 11.79 -8.68 -10.37
N LEU A 185 12.16 -8.37 -11.62
CA LEU A 185 12.18 -6.99 -12.12
C LEU A 185 10.77 -6.39 -12.21
N HIS A 186 9.77 -7.18 -12.60
CA HIS A 186 8.37 -6.76 -12.62
C HIS A 186 7.88 -6.36 -11.22
N ALA A 187 8.19 -7.17 -10.20
CA ALA A 187 7.87 -6.85 -8.80
C ALA A 187 8.54 -5.56 -8.31
N TYR A 188 9.83 -5.37 -8.65
CA TYR A 188 10.54 -4.14 -8.35
C TYR A 188 9.90 -2.91 -9.00
N CYS A 189 9.64 -2.97 -10.31
CA CYS A 189 9.01 -1.88 -11.04
C CYS A 189 7.60 -1.56 -10.54
N THR A 190 6.83 -2.59 -10.17
CA THR A 190 5.51 -2.45 -9.55
C THR A 190 5.62 -1.62 -8.27
N GLY A 191 6.48 -2.02 -7.33
CA GLY A 191 6.63 -1.28 -6.08
C GLY A 191 7.16 0.14 -6.23
N VAL A 192 8.10 0.38 -7.15
CA VAL A 192 8.59 1.75 -7.40
C VAL A 192 7.48 2.63 -7.99
N LEU A 193 6.70 2.12 -8.95
CA LEU A 193 5.59 2.87 -9.53
C LEU A 193 4.50 3.15 -8.48
N THR A 194 4.09 2.14 -7.71
CA THR A 194 3.15 2.32 -6.60
C THR A 194 3.65 3.37 -5.61
N HIS A 195 4.96 3.38 -5.32
CA HIS A 195 5.56 4.33 -4.39
C HIS A 195 5.47 5.76 -4.92
N ILE A 196 5.84 5.99 -6.19
CA ILE A 196 5.70 7.29 -6.88
C ILE A 196 4.24 7.77 -6.83
N MET A 197 3.28 6.88 -7.07
CA MET A 197 1.86 7.21 -7.04
C MET A 197 1.36 7.58 -5.62
N SER A 198 1.79 6.83 -4.62
CA SER A 198 1.34 6.97 -3.23
C SER A 198 1.81 8.26 -2.56
N ILE A 199 2.98 8.79 -2.97
CA ILE A 199 3.53 10.03 -2.42
C ILE A 199 3.17 11.28 -3.25
N ALA A 200 2.46 11.13 -4.36
CA ALA A 200 2.04 12.27 -5.19
C ALA A 200 1.14 13.27 -4.44
N PRO A 201 0.16 12.84 -3.61
CA PRO A 201 -0.61 13.77 -2.78
C PRO A 201 0.26 14.57 -1.82
N TRP A 202 1.28 13.94 -1.21
CA TRP A 202 2.20 14.63 -0.32
C TRP A 202 3.02 15.69 -1.06
N TYR A 203 3.52 15.37 -2.27
CA TYR A 203 4.22 16.34 -3.12
C TYR A 203 3.34 17.56 -3.45
N LEU A 204 2.07 17.33 -3.81
CA LEU A 204 1.13 18.41 -4.08
C LEU A 204 0.93 19.32 -2.85
N ILE A 205 0.77 18.72 -1.66
CA ILE A 205 0.60 19.48 -0.42
C ILE A 205 1.84 20.33 -0.11
N ILE A 206 3.05 19.77 -0.18
CA ILE A 206 4.27 20.53 0.17
C ILE A 206 4.62 21.63 -0.85
N THR A 207 4.12 21.53 -2.09
CA THR A 207 4.35 22.52 -3.13
C THR A 207 3.30 23.64 -3.14
N HIS A 208 2.06 23.35 -2.73
CA HIS A 208 0.94 24.30 -2.83
C HIS A 208 0.49 24.87 -1.49
N CYS A 209 0.85 24.24 -0.36
CA CYS A 209 0.52 24.75 0.98
C CYS A 209 1.75 25.38 1.64
N ASN A 210 1.49 26.30 2.55
CA ASN A 210 2.51 26.93 3.38
C ASN A 210 2.59 26.23 4.74
N PHE A 211 3.80 26.14 5.26
CA PHE A 211 4.11 25.63 6.60
C PHE A 211 4.91 26.69 7.34
N SER A 212 4.75 26.76 8.66
CA SER A 212 5.44 27.76 9.48
C SER A 212 6.41 27.11 10.44
N VAL A 213 7.64 27.64 10.51
CA VAL A 213 8.59 27.22 11.54
C VAL A 213 8.13 27.56 12.96
N ILE A 214 7.33 28.63 13.11
CA ILE A 214 6.82 29.07 14.43
C ILE A 214 5.76 28.11 14.93
N PHE A 215 4.85 27.68 14.06
CA PHE A 215 3.76 26.77 14.42
C PHE A 215 4.20 25.30 14.44
N MET A 216 5.33 24.97 13.81
CA MET A 216 5.84 23.62 13.65
C MET A 216 5.83 22.79 14.95
N PRO A 217 6.32 23.25 16.12
CA PRO A 217 6.31 22.42 17.32
C PRO A 217 4.90 21.96 17.73
N ALA A 218 3.94 22.89 17.70
CA ALA A 218 2.56 22.61 18.05
C ALA A 218 1.87 21.73 16.99
N VAL A 219 2.04 22.05 15.71
CA VAL A 219 1.45 21.30 14.60
C VAL A 219 1.98 19.86 14.58
N CYS A 220 3.30 19.66 14.75
CA CYS A 220 3.90 18.33 14.85
C CYS A 220 3.33 17.52 16.02
N LEU A 221 3.18 18.12 17.21
CA LEU A 221 2.59 17.44 18.36
C LEU A 221 1.13 17.03 18.08
N ILE A 222 0.33 17.92 17.48
CA ILE A 222 -1.04 17.61 17.10
C ILE A 222 -1.05 16.50 16.04
N ASN A 223 -0.18 16.53 15.03
CA ASN A 223 -0.10 15.47 14.02
C ASN A 223 0.24 14.11 14.63
N ILE A 224 1.13 14.04 15.63
CA ILE A 224 1.41 12.80 16.37
C ILE A 224 0.14 12.28 17.05
N ILE A 225 -0.61 13.15 17.74
CA ILE A 225 -1.88 12.77 18.39
C ILE A 225 -2.91 12.29 17.34
N VAL A 226 -3.01 12.97 16.21
CA VAL A 226 -3.88 12.59 15.09
C VAL A 226 -3.47 11.23 14.53
N GLN A 227 -2.16 10.96 14.39
CA GLN A 227 -1.64 9.68 13.90
C GLN A 227 -1.91 8.52 14.86
N VAL A 228 -1.70 8.72 16.17
CA VAL A 228 -2.03 7.70 17.18
C VAL A 228 -3.53 7.36 17.14
N LYS A 229 -4.39 8.37 16.97
CA LYS A 229 -5.84 8.14 16.78
C LYS A 229 -6.13 7.43 15.47
N TRP A 230 -5.40 7.75 14.39
CA TRP A 230 -5.55 7.12 13.09
C TRP A 230 -5.26 5.62 13.18
N TYR A 231 -4.18 5.23 13.85
CA TYR A 231 -3.82 3.82 14.02
C TYR A 231 -4.93 2.98 14.68
N LYS A 232 -5.71 3.55 15.61
CA LYS A 232 -6.89 2.85 16.19
C LYS A 232 -8.02 2.61 15.19
N ALA A 233 -8.15 3.45 14.18
CA ALA A 233 -9.19 3.34 13.15
C ALA A 233 -8.69 2.64 11.87
N PHE A 234 -7.37 2.52 11.71
CA PHE A 234 -6.72 2.15 10.46
C PHE A 234 -7.10 0.74 10.03
N ASN A 235 -7.07 -0.26 10.92
CA ASN A 235 -7.40 -1.63 10.54
C ASN A 235 -8.83 -1.78 9.97
N ALA A 236 -9.82 -1.18 10.64
CA ALA A 236 -11.20 -1.23 10.17
C ALA A 236 -11.41 -0.45 8.86
N TRP A 237 -10.73 0.70 8.71
CA TRP A 237 -10.71 1.45 7.46
C TRP A 237 -10.09 0.63 6.32
N PHE A 238 -8.93 0.04 6.57
CA PHE A 238 -8.15 -0.74 5.61
C PHE A 238 -8.91 -1.99 5.18
N TYR A 239 -9.43 -2.78 6.13
CA TYR A 239 -10.25 -3.96 5.85
C TYR A 239 -11.36 -3.65 4.86
N ARG A 240 -12.10 -2.57 5.10
CA ARG A 240 -13.24 -2.20 4.26
C ARG A 240 -12.79 -1.86 2.83
N ASP A 241 -11.73 -1.06 2.71
CA ASP A 241 -11.20 -0.64 1.42
C ASP A 241 -10.63 -1.82 0.63
N HIS A 242 -9.91 -2.69 1.33
CA HIS A 242 -9.26 -3.86 0.76
C HIS A 242 -10.27 -4.94 0.37
N TRP A 243 -11.32 -5.16 1.17
CA TRP A 243 -12.44 -6.03 0.80
C TRP A 243 -13.08 -5.58 -0.51
N LEU A 244 -13.28 -4.26 -0.71
CA LEU A 244 -13.79 -3.72 -1.97
C LEU A 244 -12.83 -3.98 -3.13
N GLY A 245 -11.53 -3.76 -2.91
CA GLY A 245 -10.46 -4.03 -3.87
C GLY A 245 -10.48 -5.46 -4.42
N HIS A 246 -10.97 -6.42 -3.64
CA HIS A 246 -11.09 -7.82 -4.04
C HIS A 246 -12.48 -8.26 -4.49
N ASN A 247 -13.55 -7.56 -4.10
CA ASN A 247 -14.94 -8.00 -4.34
C ASN A 247 -15.69 -7.16 -5.39
N SER A 248 -15.13 -6.04 -5.83
CA SER A 248 -15.60 -5.26 -6.98
C SER A 248 -14.65 -5.43 -8.17
N GLU A 249 -15.19 -5.83 -9.33
CA GLU A 249 -14.42 -5.98 -10.58
C GLU A 249 -13.70 -4.67 -10.95
N PHE A 250 -14.37 -3.52 -10.77
CA PHE A 250 -13.81 -2.21 -11.10
C PHE A 250 -12.70 -1.81 -10.13
N GLU A 251 -12.92 -1.93 -8.81
CA GLU A 251 -11.91 -1.61 -7.79
C GLU A 251 -10.67 -2.49 -7.96
N PHE A 252 -10.84 -3.78 -8.26
CA PHE A 252 -9.72 -4.66 -8.55
C PHE A 252 -8.95 -4.19 -9.79
N LEU A 253 -9.64 -3.97 -10.91
CA LEU A 253 -8.97 -3.68 -12.18
C LEU A 253 -8.24 -2.33 -12.22
N PHE A 254 -8.78 -1.32 -11.56
CA PHE A 254 -8.24 0.05 -11.64
C PHE A 254 -7.45 0.46 -10.42
N LEU A 255 -7.77 -0.06 -9.23
CA LEU A 255 -7.09 0.36 -8.00
C LEU A 255 -6.15 -0.72 -7.49
N HIS A 256 -6.65 -1.93 -7.22
CA HIS A 256 -5.96 -2.89 -6.34
C HIS A 256 -5.09 -3.93 -7.04
N GLY A 257 -5.55 -4.46 -8.18
CA GLY A 257 -5.02 -5.69 -8.79
C GLY A 257 -3.57 -5.64 -9.23
N ALA A 258 -3.02 -4.44 -9.49
CA ALA A 258 -1.60 -4.27 -9.83
C ALA A 258 -0.66 -4.78 -8.72
N HIS A 259 -1.10 -4.68 -7.46
CA HIS A 259 -0.38 -5.21 -6.30
C HIS A 259 -0.29 -6.75 -6.32
N HIS A 260 -1.36 -7.42 -6.76
CA HIS A 260 -1.45 -8.88 -6.86
C HIS A 260 -0.84 -9.46 -8.14
N ASP A 261 -0.47 -8.62 -9.10
CA ASP A 261 0.07 -9.09 -10.38
C ASP A 261 1.54 -9.49 -10.29
N ALA A 262 2.28 -8.94 -9.33
CA ALA A 262 3.69 -9.25 -9.13
C ALA A 262 3.91 -10.32 -8.06
N ILE A 263 5.07 -10.98 -8.11
CA ILE A 263 5.41 -12.03 -7.12
C ILE A 263 5.40 -11.46 -5.68
N PRO A 264 4.93 -12.24 -4.69
CA PRO A 264 4.74 -11.78 -3.31
C PRO A 264 6.10 -11.62 -2.64
N SER A 265 6.62 -10.40 -2.64
CA SER A 265 7.92 -10.05 -2.07
C SER A 265 7.89 -8.64 -1.50
N GLY A 266 8.85 -8.30 -0.62
CA GLY A 266 8.96 -6.95 -0.07
C GLY A 266 9.05 -5.85 -1.14
N MET A 267 9.44 -6.19 -2.37
CA MET A 267 9.57 -5.20 -3.44
C MET A 267 8.26 -4.59 -3.88
N ILE A 268 7.12 -5.30 -3.83
CA ILE A 268 5.84 -4.76 -4.29
C ILE A 268 5.19 -3.81 -3.27
N ALA A 269 5.61 -3.93 -2.02
CA ALA A 269 4.95 -3.37 -0.84
C ALA A 269 5.05 -1.84 -0.78
N VAL A 270 3.90 -1.19 -0.70
CA VAL A 270 3.74 0.25 -0.42
C VAL A 270 2.39 0.46 0.28
N ALA A 271 2.25 -0.02 1.51
CA ALA A 271 1.01 -0.06 2.28
C ALA A 271 -0.13 -0.79 1.54
N GLU A 272 0.15 -1.97 0.98
CA GLU A 272 -0.83 -2.85 0.31
C GLU A 272 -1.65 -2.15 -0.80
N ASN A 273 -0.97 -1.31 -1.60
CA ASN A 273 -1.59 -0.48 -2.62
C ASN A 273 -1.27 -0.99 -4.03
N GLY A 274 -2.26 -1.02 -4.92
CA GLY A 274 -2.00 -0.87 -6.35
C GLY A 274 -1.74 0.59 -6.76
N PHE A 275 -1.48 0.85 -8.05
CA PHE A 275 -0.98 2.15 -8.51
C PHE A 275 -1.92 3.32 -8.19
N LEU A 276 -3.15 3.31 -8.72
CA LEU A 276 -4.13 4.36 -8.45
C LEU A 276 -4.73 4.24 -7.05
N GLU A 277 -4.74 3.04 -6.46
CA GLU A 277 -5.19 2.83 -5.09
C GLU A 277 -4.37 3.66 -4.10
N GLY A 278 -3.04 3.64 -4.22
CA GLY A 278 -2.15 4.44 -3.38
C GLY A 278 -2.46 5.93 -3.49
N PHE A 279 -2.56 6.43 -4.72
CA PHE A 279 -2.96 7.83 -4.95
C PHE A 279 -4.31 8.17 -4.29
N MET A 280 -5.32 7.32 -4.47
CA MET A 280 -6.66 7.54 -3.94
C MET A 280 -6.73 7.44 -2.41
N ARG A 281 -6.09 6.44 -1.81
CA ARG A 281 -6.04 6.27 -0.35
C ARG A 281 -5.35 7.44 0.33
N PHE A 282 -4.27 7.97 -0.24
CA PHE A 282 -3.60 9.14 0.32
C PHE A 282 -4.31 10.47 -0.03
N THR A 283 -5.01 10.57 -1.15
CA THR A 283 -5.82 11.77 -1.46
C THR A 283 -7.08 11.84 -0.60
N ILE A 284 -7.81 10.74 -0.46
CA ILE A 284 -9.13 10.66 0.20
C ILE A 284 -9.27 9.44 1.13
N GLY A 285 -8.43 9.37 2.16
CA GLY A 285 -8.53 8.32 3.17
C GLY A 285 -7.55 8.47 4.33
N ALA A 286 -6.26 8.51 4.00
CA ALA A 286 -5.18 8.62 4.96
C ALA A 286 -4.85 10.10 5.26
N PRO A 287 -4.62 10.46 6.53
CA PRO A 287 -4.35 11.85 6.93
C PRO A 287 -2.90 12.31 6.66
N VAL A 288 -1.98 11.37 6.40
CA VAL A 288 -0.52 11.60 6.37
C VAL A 288 -0.05 12.70 5.40
N PRO A 289 -0.61 12.86 4.19
CA PRO A 289 -0.16 13.91 3.27
C PRO A 289 -0.39 15.33 3.78
N PHE A 290 -1.34 15.51 4.71
CA PHE A 290 -1.76 16.80 5.24
C PHE A 290 -1.06 17.17 6.55
N TYR A 291 -0.14 16.33 7.04
CA TYR A 291 0.65 16.65 8.22
C TYR A 291 1.76 17.67 7.91
N ASN A 292 2.40 18.17 8.96
CA ASN A 292 3.67 18.87 8.83
C ASN A 292 4.69 17.97 8.09
N PRO A 293 5.54 18.53 7.19
CA PRO A 293 6.46 17.74 6.38
C PRO A 293 7.39 16.81 7.17
N VAL A 294 7.77 17.19 8.40
CA VAL A 294 8.60 16.33 9.26
C VAL A 294 7.84 15.07 9.68
N ILE A 295 6.58 15.22 10.09
CA ILE A 295 5.77 14.09 10.51
C ILE A 295 5.36 13.23 9.32
N SER A 296 4.97 13.83 8.19
CA SER A 296 4.71 13.08 6.95
C SER A 296 5.92 12.25 6.54
N PHE A 297 7.13 12.83 6.56
CA PHE A 297 8.38 12.13 6.24
C PHE A 297 8.60 10.91 7.15
N LEU A 298 8.47 11.09 8.47
CA LEU A 298 8.70 10.01 9.44
C LEU A 298 7.67 8.89 9.26
N VAL A 299 6.38 9.24 9.18
CA VAL A 299 5.29 8.26 9.03
C VAL A 299 5.40 7.51 7.71
N TYR A 300 5.54 8.21 6.57
CA TYR A 300 5.71 7.53 5.28
C TYR A 300 6.93 6.62 5.26
N THR A 301 8.08 7.08 5.77
CA THR A 301 9.31 6.28 5.76
C THR A 301 9.16 5.03 6.61
N PHE A 302 8.63 5.19 7.82
CA PHE A 302 8.44 4.07 8.74
C PHE A 302 7.40 3.08 8.21
N ASP A 303 6.19 3.56 7.88
CA ASP A 303 5.09 2.71 7.43
C ASP A 303 5.48 1.93 6.17
N ILE A 304 6.06 2.59 5.14
CA ILE A 304 6.45 1.90 3.89
C ILE A 304 7.63 0.94 4.13
N LYS A 305 8.62 1.30 4.96
CA LYS A 305 9.72 0.38 5.26
C LYS A 305 9.22 -0.86 5.99
N THR A 306 8.41 -0.68 7.04
CA THR A 306 7.82 -1.78 7.79
C THR A 306 6.95 -2.65 6.90
N ASP A 307 6.18 -2.04 6.00
CA ASP A 307 5.38 -2.76 5.00
C ASP A 307 6.26 -3.64 4.10
N ILE A 308 7.35 -3.08 3.53
CA ILE A 308 8.34 -3.84 2.74
C ILE A 308 8.89 -5.05 3.50
N GLU A 309 9.22 -4.87 4.78
CA GLU A 309 9.74 -5.96 5.61
C GLU A 309 8.68 -7.03 5.84
N LEU A 310 7.48 -6.62 6.26
CA LEU A 310 6.35 -7.52 6.49
C LEU A 310 5.80 -8.14 5.20
N HIS A 311 6.22 -7.67 4.04
CA HIS A 311 5.92 -8.24 2.72
C HIS A 311 6.94 -9.26 2.21
N GLN A 312 8.01 -9.51 2.96
CA GLN A 312 9.02 -10.48 2.54
C GLN A 312 8.67 -11.92 2.95
N TYR A 313 7.88 -12.60 2.12
CA TYR A 313 7.42 -13.97 2.39
C TYR A 313 8.23 -15.06 1.70
N ILE A 314 9.28 -14.69 0.99
CA ILE A 314 10.21 -15.66 0.41
C ILE A 314 11.34 -15.89 1.43
N PRO A 315 11.30 -16.98 2.22
CA PRO A 315 12.30 -17.25 3.23
C PRO A 315 13.71 -17.38 2.62
N GLY A 316 14.72 -17.00 3.41
CA GLY A 316 16.12 -16.99 2.95
C GLY A 316 16.51 -15.78 2.07
N ILE A 317 15.56 -14.92 1.71
CA ILE A 317 15.77 -13.68 0.95
C ILE A 317 15.69 -12.46 1.88
N PHE A 318 16.51 -11.44 1.63
CA PHE A 318 16.49 -10.18 2.36
C PHE A 318 15.22 -9.35 2.03
N PRO A 319 14.61 -8.63 2.99
CA PRO A 319 14.90 -8.65 4.43
C PRO A 319 14.40 -9.95 5.08
N LYS A 320 15.26 -10.60 5.85
CA LYS A 320 14.89 -11.84 6.54
C LYS A 320 13.97 -11.52 7.72
N LEU A 321 12.72 -11.96 7.65
CA LEU A 321 11.81 -11.91 8.80
C LEU A 321 12.20 -12.95 9.85
N SER A 322 12.13 -12.55 11.12
CA SER A 322 12.27 -13.47 12.25
C SER A 322 11.08 -14.44 12.31
N LYS A 323 11.27 -15.59 12.97
CA LYS A 323 10.20 -16.58 13.16
C LYS A 323 8.97 -15.96 13.81
N THR A 324 9.19 -15.18 14.87
CA THR A 324 8.13 -14.47 15.61
C THR A 324 7.32 -13.53 14.73
N GLN A 325 7.96 -12.83 13.78
CA GLN A 325 7.24 -11.95 12.85
C GLN A 325 6.34 -12.76 11.92
N ILE A 326 6.82 -13.86 11.33
CA ILE A 326 6.01 -14.70 10.44
C ILE A 326 4.90 -15.44 11.19
N GLU A 327 5.15 -15.84 12.43
CA GLU A 327 4.12 -16.46 13.28
C GLU A 327 3.01 -15.50 13.70
N SER A 328 3.24 -14.19 13.59
CA SER A 328 2.27 -13.15 14.00
C SER A 328 1.66 -12.35 12.85
N THR A 329 2.08 -12.60 11.60
CA THR A 329 1.51 -11.96 10.42
C THR A 329 1.08 -12.97 9.37
N GLN A 330 -0.14 -12.82 8.87
CA GLN A 330 -0.70 -13.62 7.80
C GLN A 330 -1.20 -12.78 6.64
N HIS A 331 -1.04 -11.46 6.65
CA HIS A 331 -1.64 -10.62 5.62
C HIS A 331 -1.31 -11.12 4.22
N ALA A 332 -0.03 -11.25 3.88
CA ALA A 332 0.31 -11.69 2.52
C ALA A 332 0.00 -13.15 2.19
N THR A 333 -0.54 -13.94 3.13
CA THR A 333 -1.06 -15.26 2.75
C THR A 333 -2.15 -15.14 1.68
N HIS A 334 -2.86 -14.00 1.62
CA HIS A 334 -3.81 -13.69 0.54
C HIS A 334 -3.15 -13.49 -0.83
N HIS A 335 -1.88 -13.02 -0.88
CA HIS A 335 -1.11 -12.87 -2.12
C HIS A 335 -0.76 -14.22 -2.73
N TYR A 336 -0.96 -15.32 -1.99
CA TYR A 336 -0.85 -16.68 -2.49
C TYR A 336 -2.18 -17.23 -3.05
N GLY A 337 -3.21 -16.40 -3.25
CA GLY A 337 -4.44 -16.77 -3.96
C GLY A 337 -5.73 -16.89 -3.15
N PRO A 338 -5.73 -17.13 -1.81
CA PRO A 338 -6.91 -16.85 -0.99
C PRO A 338 -7.30 -15.38 -1.09
N LEU A 339 -8.60 -15.07 -1.01
CA LEU A 339 -9.05 -13.67 -0.93
C LEU A 339 -8.88 -13.07 0.48
N GLU A 340 -8.63 -13.91 1.49
CA GLU A 340 -8.56 -13.55 2.90
C GLU A 340 -7.16 -13.84 3.45
N PRO A 341 -6.68 -13.09 4.47
CA PRO A 341 -7.42 -12.06 5.22
C PRO A 341 -7.49 -10.69 4.52
N TYR A 342 -8.52 -9.91 4.83
CA TYR A 342 -8.68 -8.54 4.35
C TYR A 342 -8.12 -7.48 5.31
N SER A 343 -8.02 -7.77 6.62
CA SER A 343 -7.35 -6.88 7.59
C SER A 343 -5.84 -6.86 7.38
N LEU A 344 -5.10 -6.11 8.21
CA LEU A 344 -3.63 -6.17 8.28
C LEU A 344 -3.09 -7.54 8.77
N GLY A 345 -3.97 -8.49 9.09
CA GLY A 345 -3.61 -9.89 9.27
C GLY A 345 -2.61 -10.16 10.40
N THR A 346 -2.60 -9.33 11.44
CA THR A 346 -1.66 -9.45 12.56
C THR A 346 -2.34 -10.06 13.79
N LYS A 347 -1.62 -10.93 14.52
CA LYS A 347 -2.08 -11.58 15.75
C LYS A 347 -0.96 -11.65 16.80
N MET A 348 -0.71 -10.55 17.51
CA MET A 348 0.38 -10.48 18.49
C MET A 348 0.08 -11.28 19.77
N ASN A 349 -1.19 -11.50 20.11
CA ASN A 349 -1.57 -12.27 21.30
C ASN A 349 -1.17 -13.75 21.27
N CYS A 350 -0.82 -14.31 20.10
CA CYS A 350 -0.32 -15.69 20.00
C CYS A 350 1.18 -15.83 20.30
N ILE A 351 1.92 -14.73 20.39
CA ILE A 351 3.33 -14.73 20.74
C ILE A 351 3.51 -14.85 22.25
N LYS A 352 4.36 -15.78 22.68
CA LYS A 352 4.65 -16.03 24.10
C LYS A 352 5.82 -15.21 24.66
N SER A 353 6.66 -14.62 23.82
CA SER A 353 7.83 -13.84 24.24
C SER A 353 7.43 -12.50 24.87
N GLU A 354 7.87 -12.26 26.11
CA GLU A 354 7.62 -11.00 26.84
C GLU A 354 8.41 -9.83 26.23
N ASP A 355 9.70 -10.00 25.96
CA ASP A 355 10.55 -8.99 25.29
C ASP A 355 9.96 -8.49 23.96
N PHE A 356 9.26 -9.36 23.25
CA PHE A 356 8.58 -8.98 22.02
C PHE A 356 7.35 -8.14 22.32
N LYS A 357 6.52 -8.53 23.29
CA LYS A 357 5.31 -7.77 23.67
C LYS A 357 5.65 -6.35 24.13
N GLU A 358 6.69 -6.19 24.95
CA GLU A 358 7.12 -4.87 25.45
C GLU A 358 7.43 -3.88 24.29
N LYS A 359 8.03 -4.37 23.20
CA LYS A 359 8.37 -3.54 22.02
C LYS A 359 7.15 -3.01 21.27
N PHE A 360 5.98 -3.63 21.45
CA PHE A 360 4.75 -3.31 20.73
C PHE A 360 3.64 -2.77 21.62
N GLU A 361 3.90 -2.48 22.90
CA GLU A 361 2.90 -1.91 23.83
C GLU A 361 2.34 -0.56 23.38
N TRP A 362 3.13 0.23 22.65
CA TRP A 362 2.69 1.52 22.14
C TRP A 362 1.78 1.40 20.89
N ILE A 363 1.73 0.22 20.26
CA ILE A 363 0.85 -0.05 19.14
C ILE A 363 -0.56 -0.36 19.67
N PRO A 364 -1.63 0.27 19.15
CA PRO A 364 -2.99 -0.04 19.57
C PRO A 364 -3.38 -1.51 19.32
N ASP A 365 -4.22 -2.05 20.21
CA ASP A 365 -4.73 -3.42 20.12
C ASP A 365 -5.40 -3.71 18.77
N GLU A 366 -6.07 -2.71 18.18
CA GLU A 366 -6.72 -2.84 16.87
C GLU A 366 -5.76 -3.15 15.73
N LEU A 367 -4.48 -2.82 15.87
CA LEU A 367 -3.42 -3.19 14.93
C LEU A 367 -2.74 -4.49 15.36
N ASN A 368 -2.40 -4.61 16.65
CA ASN A 368 -1.73 -5.79 17.20
C ASN A 368 -2.53 -7.08 17.00
N ASN A 369 -3.86 -7.03 17.03
CA ASN A 369 -4.73 -8.18 16.79
C ASN A 369 -5.72 -7.90 15.65
N SER A 370 -5.22 -7.25 14.59
CA SER A 370 -6.02 -6.83 13.44
C SER A 370 -6.82 -7.96 12.78
N ILE A 371 -6.36 -9.21 12.89
CA ILE A 371 -7.06 -10.38 12.34
C ILE A 371 -8.43 -10.64 12.98
N GLU A 372 -8.67 -10.19 14.22
CA GLU A 372 -9.95 -10.42 14.91
C GLU A 372 -11.14 -9.94 14.06
N LEU A 373 -10.93 -8.89 13.26
CA LEU A 373 -11.94 -8.38 12.35
C LEU A 373 -12.30 -9.38 11.24
N ASP A 374 -11.34 -10.11 10.67
CA ASP A 374 -11.60 -11.21 9.73
C ASP A 374 -12.29 -12.39 10.43
N GLU A 375 -11.81 -12.78 11.62
CA GLU A 375 -12.39 -13.88 12.39
C GLU A 375 -13.87 -13.61 12.71
N GLU A 376 -14.23 -12.37 13.07
CA GLU A 376 -15.60 -11.97 13.39
C GLU A 376 -16.48 -11.77 12.14
N LEU A 377 -15.95 -11.24 11.04
CA LEU A 377 -16.73 -10.90 9.84
C LEU A 377 -16.88 -12.04 8.84
N THR A 378 -15.89 -12.92 8.71
CA THR A 378 -15.90 -14.01 7.71
C THR A 378 -15.79 -15.39 8.34
N GLY A 379 -15.47 -15.48 9.64
CA GLY A 379 -15.16 -16.76 10.28
C GLY A 379 -13.77 -17.28 9.90
N PHE A 380 -12.87 -16.38 9.46
CA PHE A 380 -11.47 -16.71 9.16
C PHE A 380 -10.84 -17.47 10.34
N LYS A 381 -9.94 -18.40 10.03
CA LYS A 381 -9.20 -19.17 11.03
C LYS A 381 -7.72 -18.88 10.91
N TRP A 382 -7.12 -18.35 11.98
CA TRP A 382 -5.68 -18.13 12.06
C TRP A 382 -4.88 -19.39 11.74
N ASP A 383 -5.13 -20.51 12.42
CA ASP A 383 -4.46 -21.77 12.10
C ASP A 383 -5.14 -22.48 10.91
N ASN A 384 -4.68 -22.12 9.70
CA ASN A 384 -5.13 -22.69 8.45
C ASN A 384 -3.99 -23.38 7.68
N ALA A 385 -4.32 -24.10 6.60
CA ALA A 385 -3.35 -24.87 5.82
C ALA A 385 -2.29 -23.98 5.16
N THR A 386 -2.66 -22.77 4.72
CA THR A 386 -1.73 -21.81 4.11
C THR A 386 -0.71 -21.33 5.13
N TYR A 387 -1.16 -20.92 6.32
CA TYR A 387 -0.29 -20.52 7.43
C TYR A 387 0.71 -21.61 7.81
N ARG A 388 0.24 -22.84 8.03
CA ARG A 388 1.12 -23.98 8.36
C ARG A 388 2.13 -24.25 7.26
N ASN A 389 1.74 -24.10 5.98
CA ASN A 389 2.67 -24.24 4.87
C ASN A 389 3.71 -23.11 4.85
N THR A 390 3.33 -21.87 5.13
CA THR A 390 4.25 -20.73 5.23
C THR A 390 5.30 -20.97 6.30
N LEU A 391 4.90 -21.42 7.50
CA LEU A 391 5.83 -21.76 8.58
C LEU A 391 6.78 -22.89 8.17
N ARG A 392 6.26 -23.94 7.53
CA ARG A 392 7.07 -25.06 7.02
C ARG A 392 8.10 -24.60 5.99
N LEU A 393 7.73 -23.71 5.07
CA LEU A 393 8.65 -23.14 4.10
C LEU A 393 9.71 -22.28 4.78
N TRP A 394 9.32 -21.48 5.78
CA TRP A 394 10.27 -20.72 6.56
C TRP A 394 11.28 -21.62 7.27
N ASP A 395 10.83 -22.65 7.99
CA ASP A 395 11.72 -23.60 8.68
C ASP A 395 12.68 -24.32 7.70
N LYS A 396 12.25 -24.53 6.45
CA LYS A 396 13.06 -25.21 5.43
C LYS A 396 14.15 -24.32 4.83
N TYR A 397 13.86 -23.05 4.58
CA TYR A 397 14.72 -22.16 3.77
C TYR A 397 15.37 -21.03 4.54
N GLN A 398 14.95 -20.78 5.79
CA GLN A 398 15.58 -19.80 6.65
C GLN A 398 16.88 -20.37 7.24
N ILE A 399 17.94 -20.34 6.43
CA ILE A 399 19.32 -20.66 6.83
C ILE A 399 20.12 -19.37 7.00
#